data_AF-A0A3N5VXT0-F1
#
_entry.id   AF-A0A3N5VXT0-F1
#
_cell.length_a   1.000
_cell.length_b   1.000
_cell.length_c   1.000
_cell.angle_alpha   90.00
_cell.angle_beta   90.00
_cell.angle_gamma   90.00
#
_symmetry.space_group_name_H-M   'P 1'
#
loop_
_entity.id
_entity.type
_entity.pdbx_description
1 polymer ?
#
loop_
_entity_poly.entity_id
_entity_poly.type
_entity_poly.pdbx_seq_one_letter_code
_entity_poly.pdbx_strand_id
1 'polypeptide(L)' 'MLQNIIARIQGLDEAAMAAARARQDTLTKPPGSLGRLEELSVQLAGIT' A
#
# COMPACT_ATOMS: atom_id res chain seq x y z
N MET A 1 27.39 12.08 1.87
CA MET A 1 26.70 10.91 2.44
C MET A 1 25.19 11.15 2.59
N LEU A 2 24.74 12.16 3.35
CA LEU A 2 23.31 12.44 3.57
C LEU A 2 22.51 12.70 2.28
N GLN A 3 23.00 13.57 1.39
CA GLN A 3 22.30 13.90 0.14
C GLN A 3 22.02 12.66 -0.74
N ASN A 4 22.98 11.72 -0.82
CA ASN A 4 22.82 10.48 -1.58
C ASN A 4 21.76 9.56 -0.96
N ILE A 5 21.57 9.58 0.37
CA ILE A 5 20.54 8.76 1.04
C ILE A 5 19.16 9.35 0.78
N ILE A 6 19.02 10.67 0.88
CA ILE A 6 17.75 11.36 0.60
C ILE A 6 17.31 11.12 -0.84
N ALA A 7 18.24 11.16 -1.81
CA ALA A 7 17.94 10.89 -3.22
C ALA A 7 17.44 9.46 -3.51
N ARG A 8 17.62 8.51 -2.58
CA ARG A 8 17.15 7.12 -2.71
C ARG A 8 15.74 6.91 -2.19
N ILE A 9 15.16 7.88 -1.48
CA ILE A 9 13.76 7.81 -1.06
C ILE A 9 12.91 7.92 -2.33
N GLN A 10 12.16 6.87 -2.64
CA GLN A 10 11.26 6.82 -3.78
C GLN A 10 9.82 7.10 -3.33
N GLY A 11 8.96 7.41 -4.31
CA GLY A 11 7.52 7.39 -4.09
C GLY A 11 7.01 5.97 -3.81
N LEU A 12 5.73 5.87 -3.46
CA LEU A 12 5.08 4.57 -3.27
C LEU A 12 4.89 3.86 -4.62
N ASP A 13 4.90 2.53 -4.61
CA ASP A 13 4.52 1.72 -5.76
C ASP A 13 2.98 1.71 -5.93
N GLU A 14 2.49 2.53 -6.84
CA GLU A 14 1.06 2.65 -7.14
C GLU A 14 0.46 1.35 -7.72
N ALA A 15 1.24 0.56 -8.45
CA ALA A 15 0.78 -0.70 -9.02
C ALA A 15 0.59 -1.77 -7.93
N ALA A 16 1.52 -1.83 -6.97
CA ALA A 16 1.40 -2.69 -5.80
C ALA A 16 0.21 -2.27 -4.91
N MET A 17 0.00 -0.96 -4.71
CA MET A 17 -1.17 -0.43 -4.00
C MET A 17 -2.49 -0.82 -4.70
N ALA A 18 -2.56 -0.72 -6.03
CA ALA A 18 -3.73 -1.10 -6.81
C ALA A 18 -4.02 -2.61 -6.71
N ALA A 19 -2.99 -3.45 -6.80
CA ALA A 19 -3.12 -4.90 -6.64
C ALA A 19 -3.58 -5.27 -5.23
N ALA A 20 -3.06 -4.62 -4.20
CA ALA A 20 -3.49 -4.82 -2.81
C ALA A 20 -4.95 -4.42 -2.60
N ARG A 21 -5.40 -3.31 -3.20
CA ARG A 21 -6.81 -2.87 -3.14
C ARG A 21 -7.73 -3.87 -3.82
N ALA A 22 -7.39 -4.31 -5.03
CA ALA A 22 -8.15 -5.35 -5.74
C ALA A 22 -8.26 -6.64 -4.91
N ARG A 23 -7.16 -7.06 -4.26
CA ARG A 23 -7.19 -8.20 -3.35
C ARG A 23 -8.13 -7.97 -2.16
N GLN A 24 -8.08 -6.81 -1.50
CA GLN A 24 -8.98 -6.48 -0.37
C GLN A 24 -10.46 -6.59 -0.75
N ASP A 25 -10.80 -6.19 -1.97
CA ASP A 25 -12.17 -6.25 -2.50
C ASP A 25 -12.63 -7.70 -2.79
N THR A 26 -11.71 -8.64 -3.00
CA THR A 26 -12.01 -10.07 -3.25
C THR A 26 -12.09 -10.93 -1.99
N LEU A 27 -11.76 -10.39 -0.82
CA LEU A 27 -11.82 -11.15 0.43
C LEU A 27 -13.28 -11.46 0.80
N THR A 28 -13.49 -12.55 1.54
CA THR A 28 -14.81 -12.96 2.07
C THR A 28 -15.24 -12.08 3.25
N LYS A 29 -15.20 -10.76 3.04
CA LYS A 29 -15.61 -9.70 3.97
C LYS A 29 -16.52 -8.74 3.22
N PRO A 30 -17.49 -8.09 3.88
CA PRO A 30 -18.15 -6.94 3.29
C PRO A 30 -17.11 -5.84 2.96
N PRO A 31 -17.20 -5.14 1.82
CA PRO A 31 -16.32 -4.02 1.52
C PRO A 31 -16.26 -3.00 2.67
N GLY A 32 -15.05 -2.57 3.05
CA GLY A 32 -14.84 -1.60 4.13
C GLY A 32 -15.01 -2.15 5.55
N SER A 33 -15.34 -3.43 5.76
CA SER A 33 -15.59 -3.98 7.10
C SER A 33 -14.35 -4.00 8.00
N LEU A 34 -13.14 -3.96 7.44
CA LEU A 34 -11.90 -3.89 8.21
C LEU A 34 -11.42 -2.43 8.40
N GLY A 35 -12.12 -1.45 7.82
CA GLY A 35 -11.86 -0.02 7.97
C GLY A 35 -10.39 0.32 7.72
N ARG A 36 -9.73 0.91 8.74
CA ARG A 36 -8.34 1.38 8.66
C ARG A 36 -7.33 0.28 8.33
N LEU A 37 -7.64 -0.99 8.60
CA LEU A 37 -6.75 -2.10 8.26
C LEU A 37 -6.66 -2.32 6.74
N GLU A 38 -7.73 -2.01 5.99
CA GLU A 38 -7.71 -2.10 4.52
C GLU A 38 -6.80 -1.03 3.94
N GLU A 39 -6.91 0.20 4.44
CA GLU A 39 -6.07 1.34 4.04
C GLU A 39 -4.60 1.09 4.36
N LEU A 40 -4.29 0.61 5.57
CA LEU A 40 -2.93 0.29 5.99
C LEU A 40 -2.33 -0.84 5.16
N SER A 41 -3.12 -1.87 4.83
CA SER A 41 -2.68 -2.96 3.97
C SER A 41 -2.32 -2.48 2.56
N VAL A 42 -3.08 -1.54 2.00
CA VAL A 42 -2.79 -0.93 0.70
C VAL A 42 -1.54 -0.05 0.78
N GLN A 43 -1.43 0.79 1.80
CA GLN A 43 -0.26 1.65 2.00
C GLN A 43 1.03 0.83 2.15
N LEU A 44 0.98 -0.25 2.92
CA LEU A 44 2.14 -1.11 3.14
C LEU A 44 2.63 -1.75 1.84
N ALA A 45 1.70 -2.17 0.97
CA ALA A 45 2.05 -2.72 -0.33
C ALA A 45 2.78 -1.71 -1.24
N GLY A 46 2.55 -0.41 -1.08
CA GLY A 46 3.28 0.62 -1.82
C GLY A 46 4.66 0.95 -1.24
N ILE A 47 4.98 0.50 -0.02
CA ILE A 47 6.28 0.75 0.63
C ILE A 47 7.29 -0.36 0.32
N THR A 48 6.80 -1.58 0.09
CA THR A 48 7.61 -2.79 -0.17
C THR A 48 8.03 -2.89 -1.63
#